data_AF-A0A3B0V5P7-F1
#
_entry.id   AF-A0A3B0V5P7-F1
#
_cell.length_a   1.000
_cell.length_b   1.000
_cell.length_c   1.000
_cell.angle_alpha   90.00
_cell.angle_beta   90.00
_cell.angle_gamma   90.00
#
_symmetry.space_group_name_H-M   'P 1'
#
loop_
_entity.id
_entity.type
_entity.pdbx_description
1 polymer ?
#
loop_
_entity_poly.entity_id
_entity_poly.type
_entity_poly.pdbx_seq_one_letter_code
_entity_poly.pdbx_strand_id
1 'polypeptide(L)'
;MDYKTNSQLQLAYDFVQFTGRNIFLTGKAGTGKTTFLHNLKEHSPKRMVVTAPTGVAAINAAGVTIHSFFQLSFGPLVPDY
;
A
#
# COMPACT_ATOMS: atom_id res chain seq x y z
N MET A 1 3.33 -16.13 8.15
CA MET A 1 2.85 -17.00 7.05
C MET A 1 3.97 -17.11 6.04
N ASP A 2 4.37 -18.32 5.69
CA ASP A 2 5.43 -18.56 4.71
C ASP A 2 4.97 -18.07 3.33
N TYR A 3 5.63 -17.04 2.77
CA TYR A 3 5.37 -16.55 1.41
C TYR A 3 5.72 -17.56 0.33
N LYS A 4 6.38 -18.66 0.71
CA LYS A 4 6.80 -19.77 -0.16
C LYS A 4 5.65 -20.38 -0.96
N THR A 5 4.40 -20.26 -0.52
CA THR A 5 3.26 -20.87 -1.22
C THR A 5 2.63 -19.99 -2.31
N ASN A 6 2.97 -18.70 -2.41
CA ASN A 6 2.42 -17.80 -3.44
C ASN A 6 3.53 -17.05 -4.19
N SER A 7 3.94 -17.62 -5.33
CA SER A 7 5.01 -17.08 -6.18
C SER A 7 4.75 -15.67 -6.68
N GLN A 8 3.48 -15.27 -6.87
CA GLN A 8 3.12 -13.93 -7.33
C GLN A 8 3.33 -12.87 -6.24
N LEU A 9 2.95 -13.18 -4.99
CA LEU A 9 3.20 -12.29 -3.85
C LEU A 9 4.68 -12.23 -3.49
N GLN A 10 5.40 -13.35 -3.61
CA GLN A 10 6.86 -13.35 -3.44
C GLN A 10 7.53 -12.46 -4.49
N LEU A 11 7.15 -12.58 -5.77
CA LEU A 11 7.65 -11.71 -6.83
C LEU A 11 7.36 -10.24 -6.53
N ALA A 12 6.14 -9.91 -6.12
CA ALA A 12 5.78 -8.54 -5.74
C ALA A 12 6.62 -8.03 -4.55
N TYR A 13 6.86 -8.89 -3.55
CA TYR A 13 7.71 -8.55 -2.40
C TYR A 13 9.13 -8.24 -2.83
N ASP A 14 9.74 -9.11 -3.65
CA ASP A 14 11.11 -8.95 -4.13
C ASP A 14 11.24 -7.69 -5.02
N PHE A 15 10.24 -7.41 -5.86
CA PHE A 15 10.19 -6.17 -6.63
C PHE A 15 10.18 -4.94 -5.72
N VAL A 16 9.33 -4.92 -4.70
CA VAL A 16 9.28 -3.78 -3.76
C VAL A 16 10.55 -3.70 -2.93
N GLN A 17 11.16 -4.82 -2.54
CA GLN A 17 12.32 -4.85 -1.65
C GLN A 17 13.59 -4.42 -2.38
N PHE A 18 13.87 -5.02 -3.52
CA PHE A 18 15.17 -4.93 -4.19
C PHE A 18 15.21 -3.93 -5.35
N THR A 19 14.08 -3.33 -5.72
CA THR A 19 14.02 -2.33 -6.79
C THR A 19 13.45 -0.99 -6.30
N GLY A 20 13.59 0.05 -7.12
CA GLY A 20 12.92 1.35 -6.95
C GLY A 20 11.74 1.55 -7.90
N ARG A 21 11.14 0.47 -8.41
CA ARG A 21 10.06 0.55 -9.41
C ARG A 21 8.68 0.54 -8.74
N ASN A 22 7.73 1.24 -9.38
CA ASN A 22 6.34 1.23 -8.96
C ASN A 22 5.65 -0.06 -9.42
N ILE A 23 4.79 -0.62 -8.57
CA ILE A 23 3.98 -1.80 -8.89
C ILE A 23 2.50 -1.52 -8.65
N PHE A 24 1.63 -2.13 -9.46
CA PHE A 24 0.20 -2.16 -9.23
C PHE A 24 -0.22 -3.59 -8.90
N LEU A 25 -0.51 -3.86 -7.63
CA LEU A 25 -0.92 -5.19 -7.15
C LEU A 25 -2.45 -5.27 -7.06
N THR A 26 -3.05 -6.05 -7.95
CA THR A 26 -4.50 -6.30 -7.99
C THR A 26 -4.84 -7.76 -7.70
N GLY A 27 -6.12 -8.05 -7.42
CA GLY A 27 -6.62 -9.40 -7.17
C GLY A 27 -8.01 -9.38 -6.55
N LYS A 28 -8.72 -10.52 -6.61
CA LYS A 28 -10.07 -10.67 -6.03
C LYS A 28 -10.09 -10.45 -4.50
N ALA A 29 -11.27 -10.30 -3.92
CA ALA A 29 -11.40 -10.28 -2.45
C ALA A 29 -10.82 -11.58 -1.84
N GLY A 30 -10.20 -11.49 -0.67
CA GLY A 30 -9.62 -12.65 0.01
C GLY A 30 -8.27 -13.15 -0.53
N THR A 31 -7.66 -12.51 -1.53
CA THR A 31 -6.37 -12.95 -2.12
C THR A 31 -5.12 -12.50 -1.36
N GLY A 32 -5.24 -12.12 -0.08
CA GLY A 32 -4.09 -11.80 0.77
C GLY A 32 -3.40 -10.44 0.55
N LYS A 33 -4.01 -9.50 -0.19
CA LYS A 33 -3.43 -8.16 -0.45
C LYS A 33 -3.14 -7.36 0.84
N THR A 34 -4.08 -7.36 1.79
CA THR A 34 -3.91 -6.67 3.08
C THR A 34 -2.82 -7.34 3.91
N THR A 35 -2.78 -8.67 3.91
CA THR A 35 -1.72 -9.46 4.57
C THR A 35 -0.35 -9.16 3.98
N PHE A 36 -0.23 -9.08 2.65
CA PHE A 36 1.00 -8.66 1.97
C PHE A 36 1.46 -7.27 2.45
N LEU A 37 0.54 -6.30 2.51
CA LEU A 37 0.86 -4.93 2.91
C LEU A 37 1.34 -4.85 4.37
N HIS A 38 0.70 -5.55 5.30
CA HIS A 38 1.16 -5.59 6.70
C HIS A 38 2.56 -6.17 6.84
N ASN A 39 2.82 -7.27 6.15
CA ASN A 39 4.08 -7.98 6.27
C ASN A 39 5.23 -7.21 5.61
N LEU A 40 4.95 -6.55 4.49
CA LEU A 40 5.88 -5.63 3.83
C LEU A 40 6.26 -4.46 4.77
N LYS A 41 5.30 -3.88 5.48
CA LYS A 41 5.53 -2.82 6.46
C LYS A 41 6.39 -3.31 7.65
N GLU A 42 6.20 -4.57 8.06
CA GLU A 42 6.88 -5.16 9.21
C GLU A 42 8.34 -5.57 8.89
N HIS A 43 8.61 -6.10 7.69
CA HIS A 43 9.89 -6.73 7.36
C HIS A 43 10.75 -5.94 6.37
N SER A 44 10.18 -5.00 5.61
CA SER A 44 10.99 -4.19 4.69
C SER A 44 11.78 -3.14 5.49
N PRO A 45 13.09 -2.98 5.25
CA PRO A 45 13.88 -1.91 5.85
C PRO A 45 13.56 -0.52 5.25
N LYS A 46 12.68 -0.45 4.24
CA LYS A 46 12.33 0.81 3.58
C LYS A 46 11.43 1.63 4.48
N ARG A 47 11.75 2.93 4.61
CA ARG A 47 10.83 3.89 5.23
C ARG A 47 9.54 3.94 4.42
N MET A 48 8.43 3.65 5.09
CA MET A 48 7.14 3.46 4.44
C MET A 48 6.05 4.23 5.15
N VAL A 49 5.13 4.80 4.36
CA VAL A 49 3.85 5.32 4.82
C VAL A 49 2.75 4.55 4.09
N VAL A 50 1.74 4.12 4.83
CA VAL A 50 0.56 3.47 4.27
C VAL A 50 -0.57 4.49 4.20
N THR A 51 -1.06 4.74 2.99
CA THR A 51 -2.18 5.67 2.74
C THR A 51 -3.32 4.97 2.03
N ALA A 52 -4.56 5.38 2.33
CA ALA A 52 -5.76 4.91 1.63
C ALA A 52 -6.72 6.07 1.30
N PRO A 53 -7.64 5.91 0.32
CA PRO A 53 -8.54 7.00 -0.09
C PRO A 53 -9.66 7.29 0.92
N THR A 54 -10.09 6.29 1.72
CA THR A 54 -11.17 6.45 2.71
C THR A 54 -10.70 6.09 4.12
N GLY A 55 -11.39 6.63 5.14
CA GLY A 55 -11.05 6.40 6.55
C GLY A 55 -11.09 4.93 6.95
N VAL A 56 -12.15 4.20 6.57
CA VAL A 56 -12.29 2.77 6.88
C VAL A 56 -11.15 1.95 6.26
N ALA A 57 -10.76 2.23 5.01
CA ALA A 57 -9.65 1.54 4.36
C ALA A 57 -8.31 1.87 5.02
N ALA A 58 -8.10 3.11 5.45
CA ALA A 58 -6.89 3.53 6.15
C ALA A 58 -6.76 2.81 7.50
N ILE A 59 -7.84 2.71 8.27
CA ILE A 59 -7.88 1.98 9.55
C ILE A 59 -7.55 0.50 9.33
N ASN A 60 -8.21 -0.13 8.34
CA ASN A 60 -7.98 -1.55 8.04
C ASN A 60 -6.54 -1.84 7.59
N ALA A 61 -5.86 -0.88 6.98
CA ALA A 61 -4.46 -1.00 6.55
C ALA A 61 -3.45 -0.52 7.60
N ALA A 62 -3.91 -0.12 8.80
CA ALA A 62 -3.08 0.51 9.84
C ALA A 62 -2.27 1.71 9.29
N GLY A 63 -2.95 2.59 8.56
CA GLY A 63 -2.41 3.78 7.91
C GLY A 63 -3.28 5.01 8.12
N VAL A 64 -3.09 6.01 7.25
CA VAL A 64 -3.81 7.29 7.27
C VAL A 64 -4.48 7.55 5.93
N THR A 65 -5.36 8.55 5.84
CA THR A 65 -5.94 8.90 4.53
C THR A 65 -4.95 9.70 3.69
N ILE A 66 -5.08 9.62 2.37
CA ILE A 66 -4.32 10.47 1.43
C ILE A 66 -4.51 11.95 1.78
N HIS A 67 -5.76 12.37 2.05
CA HIS A 67 -6.10 13.73 2.43
C HIS A 67 -5.37 14.18 3.70
N SER A 68 -5.44 13.39 4.79
CA SER A 68 -4.79 13.75 6.05
C SER A 68 -3.26 13.70 5.97
N PHE A 69 -2.68 12.82 5.16
CA PHE A 69 -1.23 12.72 5.06
C PHE A 69 -0.62 13.90 4.29
N PHE A 70 -1.21 14.23 3.14
CA PHE A 70 -0.74 15.31 2.27
C PHE A 70 -1.40 16.68 2.56
N GLN A 71 -2.25 16.77 3.59
CA GLN A 71 -3.01 17.97 3.94
C GLN A 71 -3.86 18.51 2.77
N LEU A 72 -4.45 17.60 2.00
CA LEU A 72 -5.28 17.95 0.84
C LEU A 72 -6.70 18.30 1.29
N SER A 73 -7.27 19.34 0.69
CA SER A 73 -8.68 19.68 0.86
C SER A 73 -9.59 18.63 0.23
N PHE A 74 -10.82 18.53 0.75
CA PHE A 74 -11.87 17.74 0.11
C PHE A 74 -12.48 18.56 -1.02
N GLY A 75 -11.89 18.48 -2.21
CA GLY A 75 -12.40 19.16 -3.39
C GLY A 75 -11.41 19.18 -4.54
N PRO A 76 -11.83 19.57 -5.75
CA PRO A 76 -10.91 19.80 -6.86
C PRO A 76 -9.91 20.89 -6.51
N LEU A 77 -8.62 20.62 -6.72
CA LEU A 77 -7.60 21.66 -6.76
C LEU A 77 -7.64 22.28 -8.16
N VAL A 78 -8.33 23.41 -8.28
CA VAL A 78 -8.41 24.17 -9.54
C VAL A 78 -7.14 25.01 -9.64
N PRO A 79 -6.41 24.95 -10.77
CA PRO A 79 -5.28 25.84 -10.98
C PRO A 79 -5.71 27.31 -11.07
N ASP A 80 -4.90 28.22 -10.52
CA ASP A 80 -5.16 29.66 -10.51
C ASP A 80 -4.80 30.38 -11.84
N TYR A 81 -4.79 29.67 -12.98
CA TYR A 81 -4.39 30.24 -14.28
C TYR A 81 -5.57 30.65 -15.16
#